data_AF-A0A7G5XIW9-F1
#
_entry.id   AF-A0A7G5XIW9-F1
#
_cell.length_a   1.000
_cell.length_b   1.000
_cell.length_c   1.000
_cell.angle_alpha   90.00
_cell.angle_beta   90.00
_cell.angle_gamma   90.00
#
_symmetry.space_group_name_H-M   'P 1'
#
loop_
_entity.id
_entity.type
_entity.pdbx_description
1 polymer ?
#
loop_
_entity_poly.entity_id
_entity_poly.type
_entity_poly.pdbx_seq_one_letter_code
_entity_poly.pdbx_strand_id
1 'polypeptide(L)'
;MKHLFQTVTLTFLIAGLTFYSCKKENSCNGCQTNTTIQNPNKPPIAVAGPDQTTNLPVNSILLNGSASSDPDGRIASWQWAKISGPPSFNIVNANSSQTQATNLAEGLYHFELTVTDSLGLFDKDTTIITVNKLYTNEIIFNDQVWQCWWGCWIDIPNLYSHLPSGASFRVFIKRDNSNTWEEAIPVSQVGYGYWVENDGHLIVYGDELGNDTPDIKIVY
;
A
#
# COMPACT_ATOMS: atom_id res chain seq x y z
N MET A 1 29.28 44.55 -59.47
CA MET A 1 29.00 44.06 -58.11
C MET A 1 29.19 45.23 -57.17
N LYS A 2 28.08 45.72 -56.62
CA LYS A 2 27.96 47.01 -55.94
C LYS A 2 27.96 46.78 -54.43
N HIS A 3 28.88 47.42 -53.72
CA HIS A 3 28.67 47.88 -52.35
C HIS A 3 29.39 49.21 -52.22
N LEU A 4 28.63 50.29 -52.05
CA LEU A 4 29.17 51.54 -51.52
C LEU A 4 28.13 52.13 -50.57
N PHE A 5 28.60 52.34 -49.34
CA PHE A 5 27.90 53.03 -48.26
C PHE A 5 27.45 54.43 -48.69
N GLN A 6 26.26 54.83 -48.26
CA GLN A 6 25.90 56.24 -48.16
C GLN A 6 24.99 56.45 -46.95
N THR A 7 25.58 57.03 -45.90
CA THR A 7 24.89 57.90 -44.96
C THR A 7 25.08 59.33 -45.46
N VAL A 8 24.01 60.13 -45.57
CA VAL A 8 23.97 61.58 -45.27
C VAL A 8 22.50 62.00 -45.09
N THR A 9 22.21 62.53 -43.90
CA THR A 9 21.02 63.27 -43.49
C THR A 9 20.98 64.67 -44.09
N LEU A 10 19.80 65.21 -44.47
CA LEU A 10 19.56 66.66 -44.38
C LEU A 10 18.06 67.05 -44.28
N THR A 11 17.88 68.18 -43.61
CA THR A 11 16.77 68.69 -42.79
C THR A 11 15.63 69.46 -43.47
N PHE A 12 14.44 69.33 -42.84
CA PHE A 12 13.34 70.27 -42.54
C PHE A 12 12.77 71.26 -43.58
N LEU A 13 11.43 71.28 -43.68
CA LEU A 13 10.64 72.50 -43.55
C LEU A 13 9.29 72.23 -42.84
N ILE A 14 8.97 73.05 -41.85
CA ILE A 14 7.76 73.05 -41.02
C ILE A 14 6.68 73.90 -41.70
N ALA A 15 5.42 73.47 -41.67
CA ALA A 15 4.25 74.31 -41.32
C ALA A 15 2.93 73.53 -41.50
N GLY A 16 2.06 73.56 -40.49
CA GLY A 16 0.66 73.17 -40.64
C GLY A 16 0.00 72.66 -39.37
N LEU A 17 -0.18 73.54 -38.38
CA LEU A 17 -1.08 73.29 -37.25
C LEU A 17 -2.53 73.30 -37.74
N THR A 18 -3.22 72.17 -37.66
CA THR A 18 -4.68 72.13 -37.63
C THR A 18 -5.12 71.40 -36.37
N PHE A 19 -5.66 72.15 -35.41
CA PHE A 19 -6.31 71.64 -34.22
C PHE A 19 -7.60 70.93 -34.64
N TYR A 20 -7.64 69.59 -34.56
CA TYR A 20 -8.88 68.85 -34.49
C TYR A 20 -9.13 68.37 -33.06
N SER A 21 -10.15 68.99 -32.49
CA SER A 21 -10.83 68.73 -31.23
C SER A 21 -10.76 67.26 -30.77
N CYS A 22 -10.20 67.04 -29.57
CA CYS A 22 -10.40 65.81 -28.82
C CYS A 22 -11.83 65.80 -28.28
N LYS A 23 -12.72 65.00 -28.88
CA LYS A 23 -13.97 64.62 -28.22
C LYS A 23 -13.60 63.74 -27.04
N LYS A 24 -13.80 64.26 -25.83
CA LYS A 24 -13.85 63.46 -24.60
C LYS A 24 -14.86 62.33 -24.82
N GLU A 25 -14.38 61.10 -24.98
CA GLU A 25 -15.29 59.96 -24.89
C GLU A 25 -15.81 59.93 -23.45
N ASN A 26 -17.13 59.96 -23.33
CA ASN A 26 -17.82 59.88 -22.06
C ASN A 26 -17.39 58.57 -21.38
N SER A 27 -16.88 58.70 -20.15
CA SER A 27 -16.78 57.60 -19.20
C SER A 27 -18.05 56.75 -19.30
N CYS A 28 -17.90 55.47 -19.66
CA CYS A 28 -18.97 54.52 -19.44
C CYS A 28 -19.08 54.32 -17.91
N ASN A 29 -19.86 55.17 -17.25
CA ASN A 29 -20.37 54.90 -15.91
C ASN A 29 -21.39 53.76 -16.02
N GLY A 30 -20.91 52.52 -16.12
CA GLY A 30 -21.79 51.36 -16.21
C GLY A 30 -21.22 50.09 -16.83
N CYS A 31 -20.01 50.09 -17.40
CA CYS A 31 -19.32 48.82 -17.69
C CYS A 31 -18.73 48.25 -16.40
N GLN A 32 -19.62 47.86 -15.48
CA GLN A 32 -19.30 46.88 -14.46
C GLN A 32 -19.18 45.56 -15.21
N THR A 33 -17.95 45.17 -15.57
CA THR A 33 -17.69 43.75 -15.75
C THR A 33 -17.92 43.15 -14.37
N ASN A 34 -19.08 42.51 -14.19
CA ASN A 34 -19.31 41.55 -13.11
C ASN A 34 -18.35 40.38 -13.36
N THR A 35 -17.08 40.65 -13.15
CA THR A 35 -16.03 39.66 -13.06
C THR A 35 -16.25 39.07 -11.69
N THR A 36 -17.15 38.09 -11.59
CA THR A 36 -17.15 37.20 -10.45
C THR A 36 -15.74 36.64 -10.40
N ILE A 37 -14.91 37.15 -9.49
CA ILE A 37 -13.61 36.57 -9.19
C ILE A 37 -13.93 35.23 -8.54
N GLN A 38 -14.17 34.22 -9.37
CA GLN A 38 -14.28 32.85 -8.92
C GLN A 38 -12.87 32.45 -8.51
N ASN A 39 -12.67 32.25 -7.21
CA ASN A 39 -11.40 31.71 -6.72
C ASN A 39 -11.10 30.40 -7.48
N PRO A 40 -9.84 30.16 -7.87
CA PRO A 40 -9.47 28.89 -8.47
C PRO A 40 -9.88 27.74 -7.55
N ASN A 41 -10.56 26.73 -8.12
CA ASN A 41 -10.98 25.53 -7.40
C ASN A 41 -9.77 24.82 -6.78
N LYS A 42 -9.91 24.35 -5.54
CA LYS A 42 -8.90 23.54 -4.86
C LYS A 42 -9.26 22.06 -4.94
N PRO A 43 -8.27 21.15 -4.96
CA PRO A 43 -8.55 19.73 -4.90
C PRO A 43 -9.22 19.36 -3.56
N PRO A 44 -9.98 18.25 -3.52
CA PRO A 44 -10.47 17.71 -2.26
C PRO A 44 -9.29 17.22 -1.39
N ILE A 45 -9.58 16.86 -0.15
CA ILE A 45 -8.67 16.21 0.79
C ILE A 45 -9.21 14.80 1.01
N ALA A 46 -8.47 13.80 0.51
CA ALA A 46 -8.81 12.40 0.72
C ALA A 46 -8.35 11.95 2.12
N VAL A 47 -9.19 11.17 2.80
CA VAL A 47 -8.86 10.55 4.09
C VAL A 47 -9.37 9.11 4.07
N ALA A 48 -8.48 8.15 3.86
CA ALA A 48 -8.78 6.71 3.76
C ALA A 48 -9.02 6.05 5.14
N GLY A 49 -8.73 6.78 6.22
CA GLY A 49 -8.82 6.29 7.59
C GLY A 49 -7.51 5.65 8.07
N PRO A 50 -7.44 5.29 9.36
CA PRO A 50 -6.23 4.73 9.95
C PRO A 50 -5.92 3.32 9.43
N ASP A 51 -4.67 2.90 9.54
CA ASP A 51 -4.25 1.52 9.32
C ASP A 51 -4.97 0.57 10.30
N GLN A 52 -5.24 -0.65 9.83
CA GLN A 52 -6.06 -1.62 10.58
C GLN A 52 -5.38 -2.98 10.63
N THR A 53 -5.65 -3.73 11.70
CA THR A 53 -5.16 -5.11 11.86
C THR A 53 -6.31 -6.02 12.22
N THR A 54 -6.38 -7.18 11.58
CA THR A 54 -7.33 -8.25 11.89
C THR A 54 -6.64 -9.60 11.93
N ASN A 55 -7.27 -10.56 12.58
CA ASN A 55 -6.80 -11.92 12.74
C ASN A 55 -7.81 -12.87 12.12
N LEU A 56 -7.35 -13.83 11.32
CA LEU A 56 -8.20 -14.93 10.85
C LEU A 56 -8.83 -15.67 12.05
N PRO A 57 -10.10 -16.10 11.95
CA PRO A 57 -10.92 -16.21 10.73
C PRO A 57 -11.66 -14.94 10.31
N VAL A 58 -11.50 -13.81 11.00
CA VAL A 58 -12.13 -12.54 10.60
C VAL A 58 -11.40 -11.96 9.38
N ASN A 59 -11.96 -12.18 8.20
CA ASN A 59 -11.38 -11.87 6.90
C ASN A 59 -12.05 -10.67 6.19
N SER A 60 -12.62 -9.76 6.97
CA SER A 60 -13.30 -8.55 6.47
C SER A 60 -12.94 -7.33 7.30
N ILE A 61 -12.82 -6.18 6.64
CA ILE A 61 -12.53 -4.89 7.27
C ILE A 61 -13.40 -3.78 6.68
N LEU A 62 -13.66 -2.72 7.45
CA LEU A 62 -14.33 -1.52 6.97
C LEU A 62 -13.31 -0.52 6.43
N LEU A 63 -13.40 -0.19 5.16
CA LEU A 63 -12.71 0.95 4.55
C LEU A 63 -13.61 2.18 4.70
N ASN A 64 -13.06 3.25 5.30
CA ASN A 64 -13.85 4.41 5.70
C ASN A 64 -13.24 5.72 5.21
N GLY A 65 -13.80 6.23 4.13
CA GLY A 65 -13.42 7.47 3.46
C GLY A 65 -14.28 8.67 3.86
N SER A 66 -15.19 8.52 4.82
CA SER A 66 -16.22 9.53 5.13
C SER A 66 -15.67 10.81 5.75
N ALA A 67 -14.41 10.80 6.21
CA ALA A 67 -13.71 11.97 6.74
C ALA A 67 -13.08 12.85 5.64
N SER A 68 -13.15 12.42 4.38
CA SER A 68 -12.71 13.22 3.24
C SER A 68 -13.55 14.48 3.10
N SER A 69 -12.95 15.56 2.63
CA SER A 69 -13.63 16.86 2.50
C SER A 69 -13.17 17.62 1.27
N ASP A 70 -13.94 18.62 0.87
CA ASP A 70 -13.58 19.57 -0.17
C ASP A 70 -13.64 20.99 0.44
N PRO A 71 -12.54 21.76 0.45
CA PRO A 71 -12.46 23.02 1.17
C PRO A 71 -13.26 24.17 0.54
N ASP A 72 -13.57 24.10 -0.75
CA ASP A 72 -14.29 25.14 -1.50
C ASP A 72 -15.45 24.63 -2.36
N GLY A 73 -15.74 23.32 -2.28
CA GLY A 73 -16.81 22.67 -3.03
C GLY A 73 -17.46 21.49 -2.31
N ARG A 74 -17.71 20.43 -3.07
CA ARG A 74 -18.30 19.17 -2.60
C ARG A 74 -17.65 18.01 -3.32
N ILE A 75 -17.53 16.89 -2.59
CA ILE A 75 -17.12 15.62 -3.16
C ILE A 75 -18.22 15.10 -4.09
N ALA A 76 -17.83 14.72 -5.31
CA ALA A 76 -18.69 14.11 -6.30
C ALA A 76 -18.62 12.57 -6.28
N SER A 77 -17.45 11.98 -5.99
CA SER A 77 -17.27 10.53 -5.97
C SER A 77 -16.13 10.06 -5.08
N TRP A 78 -16.25 8.81 -4.61
CA TRP A 78 -15.20 8.02 -3.98
C TRP A 78 -14.87 6.83 -4.89
N GLN A 79 -13.62 6.39 -4.89
CA GLN A 79 -13.18 5.18 -5.59
C GLN A 79 -12.10 4.48 -4.77
N TRP A 80 -12.41 3.26 -4.31
CA TRP A 80 -11.46 2.38 -3.63
C TRP A 80 -10.80 1.42 -4.61
N ALA A 81 -9.50 1.19 -4.43
CA ALA A 81 -8.74 0.19 -5.16
C ALA A 81 -7.70 -0.47 -4.26
N LYS A 82 -7.43 -1.76 -4.47
CA LYS A 82 -6.25 -2.41 -3.89
C LYS A 82 -5.06 -2.15 -4.81
N ILE A 83 -4.01 -1.51 -4.29
CA ILE A 83 -2.80 -1.21 -5.06
C ILE A 83 -1.70 -2.26 -4.87
N SER A 84 -1.68 -2.96 -3.71
CA SER A 84 -0.76 -4.07 -3.44
C SER A 84 -1.30 -5.02 -2.37
N GLY A 85 -0.66 -6.19 -2.24
CA GLY A 85 -1.01 -7.23 -1.28
C GLY A 85 -1.51 -8.52 -1.94
N PRO A 86 -1.90 -9.54 -1.14
CA PRO A 86 -2.32 -10.84 -1.64
C PRO A 86 -3.44 -10.77 -2.69
N PRO A 87 -3.52 -11.73 -3.64
CA PRO A 87 -4.53 -11.71 -4.70
C PRO A 87 -5.95 -11.90 -4.18
N SER A 88 -6.13 -12.51 -3.00
CA SER A 88 -7.43 -12.73 -2.38
C SER A 88 -7.96 -11.46 -1.74
N PHE A 89 -9.01 -10.87 -2.34
CA PHE A 89 -9.78 -9.76 -1.76
C PHE A 89 -11.07 -9.58 -2.56
N ASN A 90 -12.01 -8.84 -1.99
CA ASN A 90 -13.18 -8.31 -2.69
C ASN A 90 -13.57 -6.98 -2.04
N ILE A 91 -13.87 -5.94 -2.84
CA ILE A 91 -14.41 -4.67 -2.33
C ILE A 91 -15.90 -4.64 -2.67
N VAL A 92 -16.76 -4.64 -1.65
CA VAL A 92 -18.21 -4.83 -1.82
C VAL A 92 -18.84 -3.73 -2.68
N ASN A 93 -18.48 -2.48 -2.42
CA ASN A 93 -18.86 -1.32 -3.23
C ASN A 93 -17.70 -0.33 -3.28
N ALA A 94 -16.91 -0.37 -4.35
CA ALA A 94 -15.73 0.46 -4.48
C ALA A 94 -16.05 1.98 -4.57
N ASN A 95 -17.30 2.36 -4.86
CA ASN A 95 -17.67 3.75 -5.15
C ASN A 95 -18.35 4.47 -3.97
N SER A 96 -18.39 3.82 -2.80
CA SER A 96 -19.01 4.34 -1.58
C SER A 96 -17.98 5.02 -0.68
N SER A 97 -18.41 6.07 0.04
CA SER A 97 -17.59 6.69 1.09
C SER A 97 -17.22 5.71 2.21
N GLN A 98 -18.04 4.67 2.41
CA GLN A 98 -17.77 3.57 3.34
C GLN A 98 -18.09 2.24 2.66
N THR A 99 -17.17 1.27 2.76
CA THR A 99 -17.32 -0.04 2.11
C THR A 99 -16.57 -1.12 2.85
N GLN A 100 -16.90 -2.38 2.62
CA GLN A 100 -16.15 -3.50 3.18
C GLN A 100 -15.16 -4.07 2.16
N ALA A 101 -13.95 -4.34 2.62
CA ALA A 101 -13.06 -5.28 1.94
C ALA A 101 -13.20 -6.65 2.61
N THR A 102 -13.49 -7.69 1.84
CA THR A 102 -13.77 -9.06 2.30
C THR A 102 -12.87 -10.07 1.60
N ASN A 103 -12.97 -11.35 1.99
CA ASN A 103 -12.16 -12.44 1.44
C ASN A 103 -10.64 -12.18 1.57
N LEU A 104 -10.24 -11.55 2.67
CA LEU A 104 -8.85 -11.23 2.93
C LEU A 104 -8.11 -12.48 3.44
N ALA A 105 -7.03 -12.86 2.76
CA ALA A 105 -6.07 -13.85 3.25
C ALA A 105 -4.99 -13.19 4.11
N GLU A 106 -4.22 -13.98 4.84
CA GLU A 106 -3.03 -13.53 5.58
C GLU A 106 -2.10 -12.70 4.68
N GLY A 107 -1.63 -11.57 5.22
CA GLY A 107 -0.70 -10.68 4.53
C GLY A 107 -1.00 -9.20 4.75
N LEU A 108 -0.26 -8.37 4.02
CA LEU A 108 -0.31 -6.92 4.09
C LEU A 108 -0.97 -6.36 2.83
N TYR A 109 -2.05 -5.59 2.98
CA TYR A 109 -2.78 -4.96 1.88
C TYR A 109 -2.63 -3.44 1.93
N HIS A 110 -2.54 -2.82 0.77
CA HIS A 110 -2.65 -1.37 0.64
C HIS A 110 -3.90 -1.05 -0.18
N PHE A 111 -4.86 -0.38 0.45
CA PHE A 111 -6.07 0.11 -0.21
C PHE A 111 -5.97 1.63 -0.37
N GLU A 112 -6.07 2.10 -1.61
CA GLU A 112 -6.06 3.51 -1.97
C GLU A 112 -7.51 3.99 -2.16
N LEU A 113 -7.83 5.12 -1.54
CA LEU A 113 -9.02 5.90 -1.80
C LEU A 113 -8.66 7.06 -2.74
N THR A 114 -9.39 7.18 -3.85
CA THR A 114 -9.42 8.41 -4.67
C THR A 114 -10.72 9.16 -4.41
N VAL A 115 -10.64 10.45 -4.11
CA VAL A 115 -11.78 11.34 -3.91
C VAL A 115 -11.77 12.39 -5.00
N THR A 116 -12.89 12.59 -5.69
CA THR A 116 -13.02 13.57 -6.77
C THR A 116 -14.08 14.60 -6.43
N ASP A 117 -13.77 15.88 -6.64
CA ASP A 117 -14.70 16.99 -6.44
C ASP A 117 -15.67 17.18 -7.61
N SER A 118 -16.60 18.12 -7.47
CA SER A 118 -17.59 18.44 -8.50
C SER A 118 -17.06 19.15 -9.75
N LEU A 119 -15.80 19.60 -9.74
CA LEU A 119 -15.12 20.24 -10.87
C LEU A 119 -14.02 19.36 -11.50
N GLY A 120 -13.88 18.12 -11.01
CA GLY A 120 -13.01 17.08 -11.55
C GLY A 120 -11.59 17.03 -10.97
N LEU A 121 -11.24 17.87 -9.98
CA LEU A 121 -9.97 17.67 -9.27
C LEU A 121 -10.11 16.52 -8.28
N PHE A 122 -8.98 15.88 -7.97
CA PHE A 122 -8.97 14.72 -7.10
C PHE A 122 -7.77 14.73 -6.17
N ASP A 123 -7.90 13.97 -5.08
CA ASP A 123 -6.83 13.65 -4.15
C ASP A 123 -6.90 12.17 -3.76
N LYS A 124 -5.82 11.65 -3.20
CA LYS A 124 -5.67 10.24 -2.87
C LYS A 124 -5.07 10.03 -1.48
N ASP A 125 -5.54 9.01 -0.80
CA ASP A 125 -4.98 8.56 0.47
C ASP A 125 -4.99 7.02 0.55
N THR A 126 -4.08 6.44 1.32
CA THR A 126 -3.90 4.98 1.43
C THR A 126 -4.00 4.53 2.87
N THR A 127 -4.72 3.42 3.10
CA THR A 127 -4.76 2.71 4.39
C THR A 127 -4.13 1.34 4.25
N ILE A 128 -3.36 0.94 5.25
CA ILE A 128 -2.68 -0.35 5.32
C ILE A 128 -3.52 -1.31 6.17
N ILE A 129 -3.80 -2.50 5.64
CA ILE A 129 -4.53 -3.56 6.34
C ILE A 129 -3.61 -4.75 6.55
N THR A 130 -3.35 -5.08 7.81
CA THR A 130 -2.58 -6.26 8.21
C THR A 130 -3.53 -7.38 8.60
N VAL A 131 -3.44 -8.52 7.92
CA VAL A 131 -4.22 -9.72 8.23
C VAL A 131 -3.27 -10.78 8.76
N ASN A 132 -3.38 -11.13 10.03
CA ASN A 132 -2.57 -12.19 10.61
C ASN A 132 -3.34 -13.50 10.64
N LYS A 133 -2.62 -14.62 10.57
CA LYS A 133 -3.13 -15.93 10.95
C LYS A 133 -2.79 -16.20 12.41
N LEU A 134 -3.79 -16.56 13.20
CA LEU A 134 -3.55 -17.06 14.55
C LEU A 134 -3.38 -18.57 14.48
N TYR A 135 -2.22 -19.02 14.92
CA TYR A 135 -1.88 -20.43 15.07
C TYR A 135 -2.15 -20.79 16.53
N THR A 136 -3.33 -21.35 16.82
CA THR A 136 -3.77 -21.60 18.20
C THR A 136 -3.62 -23.06 18.62
N ASN A 137 -3.45 -23.97 17.67
CA ASN A 137 -3.21 -25.38 17.97
C ASN A 137 -1.71 -25.65 17.93
N GLU A 138 -1.24 -26.53 18.81
CA GLU A 138 0.16 -26.96 18.83
C GLU A 138 0.30 -28.48 18.91
N ILE A 139 1.36 -28.99 18.29
CA ILE A 139 1.83 -30.36 18.42
C ILE A 139 3.30 -30.28 18.84
N ILE A 140 3.70 -31.06 19.83
CA ILE A 140 5.08 -31.15 20.31
C ILE A 140 5.58 -32.57 20.13
N PHE A 141 6.71 -32.70 19.43
CA PHE A 141 7.49 -33.92 19.27
C PHE A 141 8.70 -33.80 20.19
N ASN A 142 8.68 -34.50 21.31
CA ASN A 142 9.73 -34.39 22.32
C ASN A 142 10.94 -35.26 21.99
N ASP A 143 12.12 -34.87 22.48
CA ASP A 143 13.34 -35.69 22.44
C ASP A 143 13.71 -36.19 21.02
N GLN A 144 13.68 -35.31 20.02
CA GLN A 144 13.98 -35.70 18.65
C GLN A 144 15.47 -35.97 18.46
N VAL A 145 15.82 -36.82 17.49
CA VAL A 145 17.21 -37.26 17.28
C VAL A 145 17.75 -36.70 15.98
N TRP A 146 18.90 -36.02 16.08
CA TRP A 146 19.65 -35.56 14.91
C TRP A 146 20.17 -36.73 14.07
N GLN A 147 19.90 -36.67 12.78
CA GLN A 147 20.48 -37.53 11.75
C GLN A 147 21.60 -36.76 11.06
N CYS A 148 22.85 -37.15 11.31
CA CYS A 148 24.03 -36.40 10.88
C CYS A 148 24.94 -37.22 9.95
N TRP A 149 24.59 -37.31 8.66
CA TRP A 149 25.43 -38.01 7.66
C TRP A 149 25.99 -37.07 6.59
N TRP A 150 25.31 -35.98 6.26
CA TRP A 150 25.78 -34.96 5.31
C TRP A 150 25.20 -33.58 5.67
N GLY A 151 25.47 -33.15 6.90
CA GLY A 151 24.68 -32.15 7.62
C GLY A 151 23.78 -32.83 8.64
N CYS A 152 23.20 -32.04 9.55
CA CYS A 152 22.35 -32.53 10.63
C CYS A 152 20.90 -32.10 10.41
N TRP A 153 19.99 -33.05 10.49
CA TRP A 153 18.56 -32.80 10.38
C TRP A 153 17.73 -33.71 11.28
N ILE A 154 16.50 -33.32 11.54
CA ILE A 154 15.45 -34.09 12.21
C ILE A 154 14.37 -34.33 11.18
N ASP A 155 13.89 -35.57 11.11
CA ASP A 155 12.79 -35.99 10.25
C ASP A 155 11.53 -36.24 11.09
N ILE A 156 10.46 -35.51 10.79
CA ILE A 156 9.12 -35.74 11.33
C ILE A 156 8.25 -36.35 10.21
N PRO A 157 8.04 -37.68 10.22
CA PRO A 157 7.27 -38.36 9.18
C PRO A 157 5.78 -38.08 9.30
N ASN A 158 5.05 -38.24 8.18
CA ASN A 158 3.58 -38.15 8.13
C ASN A 158 3.00 -36.84 8.68
N LEU A 159 3.66 -35.70 8.44
CA LEU A 159 3.25 -34.38 8.95
C LEU A 159 1.75 -34.11 8.76
N TYR A 160 1.22 -34.37 7.56
CA TYR A 160 -0.16 -34.06 7.20
C TYR A 160 -1.21 -34.92 7.92
N SER A 161 -0.81 -36.01 8.57
CA SER A 161 -1.73 -36.77 9.43
C SER A 161 -2.04 -36.04 10.74
N HIS A 162 -1.18 -35.08 11.12
CA HIS A 162 -1.33 -34.29 12.34
C HIS A 162 -1.98 -32.92 12.09
N LEU A 163 -2.12 -32.50 10.83
CA LEU A 163 -2.60 -31.17 10.46
C LEU A 163 -3.96 -31.25 9.74
N PRO A 164 -4.87 -30.29 9.98
CA PRO A 164 -6.04 -30.11 9.13
C PRO A 164 -5.62 -29.88 7.67
N SER A 165 -6.41 -30.41 6.73
CA SER A 165 -6.14 -30.24 5.30
C SER A 165 -6.01 -28.76 4.93
N GLY A 166 -4.87 -28.39 4.34
CA GLY A 166 -4.58 -27.01 3.92
C GLY A 166 -4.20 -26.05 5.05
N ALA A 167 -3.93 -26.54 6.27
CA ALA A 167 -3.40 -25.70 7.34
C ALA A 167 -2.02 -25.14 6.96
N SER A 168 -1.81 -23.87 7.28
CA SER A 168 -0.46 -23.29 7.32
C SER A 168 0.07 -23.53 8.72
N PHE A 169 1.37 -23.64 8.89
CA PHE A 169 1.97 -23.87 10.19
C PHE A 169 3.32 -23.17 10.30
N ARG A 170 3.80 -23.06 11.53
CA ARG A 170 5.16 -22.60 11.86
C ARG A 170 5.84 -23.69 12.67
N VAL A 171 7.16 -23.81 12.50
CA VAL A 171 7.98 -24.82 13.15
C VAL A 171 8.90 -24.13 14.12
N PHE A 172 8.99 -24.68 15.32
CA PHE A 172 9.85 -24.20 16.39
C PHE A 172 10.69 -25.35 16.92
N ILE A 173 11.89 -25.05 17.33
CA ILE A 173 12.82 -25.97 17.98
C ILE A 173 13.15 -25.46 19.37
N LYS A 174 13.26 -26.37 20.33
CA LYS A 174 13.75 -26.07 21.67
C LYS A 174 14.85 -27.06 22.01
N ARG A 175 16.06 -26.54 22.16
CA ARG A 175 17.25 -27.28 22.60
C ARG A 175 17.13 -27.66 24.08
N ASP A 176 17.78 -28.73 24.50
CA ASP A 176 17.74 -29.21 25.89
C ASP A 176 18.35 -28.19 26.86
N ASN A 177 19.35 -27.45 26.39
CA ASN A 177 20.02 -26.40 27.15
C ASN A 177 19.29 -25.04 27.10
N SER A 178 18.11 -24.98 26.46
CA SER A 178 17.33 -23.77 26.27
C SER A 178 15.97 -23.87 26.95
N ASN A 179 15.52 -22.75 27.54
CA ASN A 179 14.16 -22.60 28.05
C ASN A 179 13.22 -21.91 27.04
N THR A 180 13.73 -21.51 25.87
CA THR A 180 13.00 -20.75 24.86
C THR A 180 12.87 -21.53 23.57
N TRP A 181 11.71 -21.41 22.94
CA TRP A 181 11.45 -21.88 21.57
C TRP A 181 12.08 -20.91 20.58
N GLU A 182 12.84 -21.42 19.64
CA GLU A 182 13.36 -20.69 18.48
C GLU A 182 12.58 -21.11 17.23
N GLU A 183 12.25 -20.15 16.37
CA GLU A 183 11.55 -20.47 15.12
C GLU A 183 12.51 -21.00 14.07
N ALA A 184 12.17 -22.14 13.47
CA ALA A 184 12.81 -22.62 12.26
C ALA A 184 12.18 -21.91 11.05
N ILE A 185 13.00 -21.27 10.23
CA ILE A 185 12.52 -20.45 9.10
C ILE A 185 12.49 -21.29 7.80
N PRO A 186 11.42 -21.23 6.98
CA PRO A 186 11.35 -21.99 5.74
C PRO A 186 12.56 -21.72 4.83
N VAL A 187 13.31 -22.78 4.47
CA VAL A 187 14.47 -22.71 3.57
C VAL A 187 15.52 -21.65 3.98
N SER A 188 15.77 -21.50 5.29
CA SER A 188 16.78 -20.57 5.80
C SER A 188 18.22 -21.06 5.59
N GLN A 189 19.16 -20.12 5.36
CA GLN A 189 20.60 -20.41 5.36
C GLN A 189 21.29 -20.02 6.67
N VAL A 190 20.55 -19.44 7.62
CA VAL A 190 21.05 -18.96 8.91
C VAL A 190 20.15 -19.47 10.03
N GLY A 191 20.76 -20.02 11.09
CA GLY A 191 20.02 -20.61 12.21
C GLY A 191 19.30 -21.89 11.80
N TYR A 192 18.15 -22.15 12.42
CA TYR A 192 17.33 -23.30 12.09
C TYR A 192 16.45 -23.05 10.87
N GLY A 193 16.36 -24.04 10.00
CA GLY A 193 15.48 -24.01 8.85
C GLY A 193 14.65 -25.28 8.71
N TYR A 194 13.65 -25.23 7.83
CA TYR A 194 12.90 -26.44 7.48
C TYR A 194 12.41 -26.44 6.03
N TRP A 195 12.12 -27.64 5.51
CA TRP A 195 11.31 -27.87 4.31
C TRP A 195 10.40 -29.07 4.51
N VAL A 196 9.36 -29.20 3.68
CA VAL A 196 8.50 -30.39 3.65
C VAL A 196 8.71 -31.10 2.33
N GLU A 197 8.98 -32.40 2.40
CA GLU A 197 9.11 -33.26 1.22
C GLU A 197 7.75 -33.62 0.63
N ASN A 198 7.75 -34.04 -0.65
CA ASN A 198 6.51 -34.31 -1.39
C ASN A 198 5.66 -35.45 -0.79
N ASP A 199 6.29 -36.34 -0.01
CA ASP A 199 5.65 -37.46 0.69
C ASP A 199 5.22 -37.09 2.13
N GLY A 200 5.40 -35.83 2.55
CA GLY A 200 4.92 -35.31 3.82
C GLY A 200 5.88 -35.49 5.00
N HIS A 201 7.16 -35.76 4.74
CA HIS A 201 8.22 -35.66 5.74
C HIS A 201 8.59 -34.18 5.97
N LEU A 202 8.54 -33.73 7.22
CA LEU A 202 9.06 -32.41 7.62
C LEU A 202 10.52 -32.57 8.03
N ILE A 203 11.42 -31.92 7.29
CA ILE A 203 12.84 -31.90 7.59
C ILE A 203 13.18 -30.58 8.28
N VAL A 204 13.68 -30.66 9.52
CA VAL A 204 14.20 -29.53 10.28
C VAL A 204 15.71 -29.65 10.37
N TYR A 205 16.46 -28.62 9.99
CA TYR A 205 17.92 -28.64 9.96
C TYR A 205 18.51 -27.45 10.71
N GLY A 206 19.76 -27.60 11.13
CA GLY A 206 20.52 -26.57 11.84
C GLY A 206 21.82 -27.15 12.40
N ASP A 207 22.45 -26.40 13.29
CA ASP A 207 23.71 -26.83 13.91
C ASP A 207 23.45 -27.81 15.07
N GLU A 208 24.17 -28.94 15.07
CA GLU A 208 24.23 -29.84 16.21
C GLU A 208 25.19 -29.27 17.27
N LEU A 209 24.74 -29.19 18.52
CA LEU A 209 25.57 -28.88 19.68
C LEU A 209 25.61 -30.09 20.62
N GLY A 210 26.45 -31.09 20.30
CA GLY A 210 26.72 -32.24 21.18
C GLY A 210 25.54 -33.20 21.35
N ASN A 211 25.47 -33.86 22.51
CA ASN A 211 24.43 -34.86 22.83
C ASN A 211 23.12 -34.17 23.25
N ASP A 212 22.42 -33.59 22.27
CA ASP A 212 21.15 -32.88 22.41
C ASP A 212 20.03 -33.62 21.68
N THR A 213 18.86 -33.67 22.30
CA THR A 213 17.64 -34.28 21.77
C THR A 213 16.51 -33.25 21.77
N PRO A 214 16.48 -32.31 20.82
CA PRO A 214 15.63 -31.15 20.93
C PRO A 214 14.15 -31.49 20.73
N ASP A 215 13.28 -30.68 21.31
CA ASP A 215 11.85 -30.76 21.03
C ASP A 215 11.52 -29.98 19.76
N ILE A 216 10.60 -30.51 18.95
CA ILE A 216 10.03 -29.80 17.80
C ILE A 216 8.57 -29.48 18.08
N LYS A 217 8.19 -28.20 17.92
CA LYS A 217 6.81 -27.74 18.04
C LYS A 217 6.30 -27.23 16.70
N ILE A 218 5.12 -27.68 16.33
CA ILE A 218 4.38 -27.20 15.17
C ILE A 218 3.15 -26.46 15.68
N VAL A 219 2.98 -25.21 15.23
CA VAL A 219 1.82 -24.36 15.55
C VAL A 219 1.04 -24.11 14.28
N TYR A 220 -0.28 -24.35 14.29
CA TYR A 220 -1.15 -24.29 13.10
C TYR A 220 -2.56 -23.73 13.40
#